data_AF-A0A8T3BY99-F1
#
_entry.id   AF-A0A8T3BY99-F1
#
_cell.length_a   1.000
_cell.length_b   1.000
_cell.length_c   1.000
_cell.angle_alpha   90.00
_cell.angle_beta   90.00
_cell.angle_gamma   90.00
#
_symmetry.space_group_name_H-M   'P 1'
#
loop_
_entity.id
_entity.type
_entity.pdbx_description
1 polymer ?
#
loop_
_entity_poly.entity_id
_entity_poly.type
_entity_poly.pdbx_seq_one_letter_code
_entity_poly.pdbx_strand_id
1 'polypeptide(L)'
;MSFRIVAPSNSPNTDGIHIARTQNITINQCTIATGDDCILIVGGSQDVHATNITCGPGHGISIGSLGAEGSTDQVLGVTIDTAHLIGTSNGVRIKTWQGGSGYAKNILFKNIKMSNVENPIIIDQNYCDSTKPCAQQKSTVQVSNVQYNNIMGTSASNFAINFNCSKSFPCSGIILQDINLIKNGGGSAKSFFANAMLTNIGTVIPTTS
;
A
#
# COMPACT_ATOMS: atom_id res chain seq x y z
N MET A 1 13.31 19.86 -8.43
CA MET A 1 14.63 19.21 -8.25
C MET A 1 14.36 17.72 -8.31
N SER A 2 14.96 16.99 -9.25
CA SER A 2 14.76 15.54 -9.35
C SER A 2 15.76 14.82 -8.45
N PHE A 3 15.27 13.88 -7.64
CA PHE A 3 16.10 13.09 -6.74
C PHE A 3 16.12 11.62 -7.17
N ARG A 4 17.30 10.98 -7.16
CA ARG A 4 17.47 9.60 -7.62
C ARG A 4 18.20 8.77 -6.56
N ILE A 5 17.57 7.68 -6.11
CA ILE A 5 18.11 6.71 -5.15
C ILE A 5 18.22 5.36 -5.86
N VAL A 6 19.38 4.71 -5.79
CA VAL A 6 19.60 3.41 -6.42
C VAL A 6 20.37 2.47 -5.48
N ALA A 7 19.83 1.28 -5.28
CA ALA A 7 20.47 0.13 -4.64
C ALA A 7 20.10 -1.16 -5.42
N PRO A 8 20.90 -2.24 -5.31
CA PRO A 8 20.55 -3.53 -5.91
C PRO A 8 19.20 -4.05 -5.42
N SER A 9 18.44 -4.71 -6.29
CA SER A 9 17.09 -5.22 -5.98
C SER A 9 17.06 -6.31 -4.91
N ASN A 10 18.19 -6.97 -4.65
CA ASN A 10 18.34 -7.99 -3.62
C ASN A 10 19.02 -7.45 -2.35
N SER A 11 19.21 -6.13 -2.23
CA SER A 11 19.82 -5.52 -1.06
C SER A 11 18.77 -5.34 0.05
N PRO A 12 18.84 -6.10 1.15
CA PRO A 12 17.83 -6.04 2.20
C PRO A 12 17.79 -4.67 2.86
N ASN A 13 16.60 -4.23 3.30
CA ASN A 13 16.41 -3.03 4.13
C ASN A 13 16.97 -1.73 3.54
N THR A 14 16.98 -1.63 2.21
CA THR A 14 17.42 -0.41 1.50
C THR A 14 16.25 0.50 1.18
N ASP A 15 15.46 0.87 2.18
CA ASP A 15 14.33 1.77 2.01
C ASP A 15 14.79 3.07 1.31
N GLY A 16 14.01 3.57 0.37
CA GLY A 16 14.31 4.83 -0.31
C GLY A 16 14.10 6.04 0.60
N ILE A 17 12.83 6.34 0.89
CA ILE A 17 12.44 7.43 1.79
C ILE A 17 11.61 6.85 2.94
N HIS A 18 12.12 6.99 4.16
CA HIS A 18 11.44 6.56 5.37
C HIS A 18 10.91 7.79 6.13
N ILE A 19 9.59 7.88 6.29
CA ILE A 19 8.88 8.95 7.00
C ILE A 19 8.33 8.40 8.31
N ALA A 20 8.79 8.94 9.43
CA ALA A 20 8.34 8.56 10.76
C ALA A 20 8.10 9.80 11.61
N ARG A 21 6.99 9.84 12.35
CA ARG A 21 6.69 10.89 13.35
C ARG A 21 6.87 12.32 12.85
N THR A 22 6.46 12.58 11.61
CA THR A 22 6.69 13.86 10.92
C THR A 22 5.42 14.38 10.27
N GLN A 23 5.29 15.70 10.16
CA GLN A 23 4.10 16.34 9.59
C GLN A 23 4.46 17.26 8.42
N ASN A 24 3.51 17.48 7.50
CA ASN A 24 3.63 18.43 6.38
C ASN A 24 4.81 18.13 5.44
N ILE A 25 4.86 16.90 4.94
CA ILE A 25 5.93 16.45 4.05
C ILE A 25 5.47 16.46 2.61
N THR A 26 6.30 17.02 1.74
CA THR A 26 6.13 16.94 0.28
C THR A 26 7.33 16.24 -0.34
N ILE A 27 7.06 15.15 -1.07
CA ILE A 27 8.02 14.43 -1.90
C ILE A 27 7.59 14.65 -3.35
N ASN A 28 8.48 15.14 -4.20
CA ASN A 28 8.15 15.41 -5.58
C ASN A 28 9.30 15.00 -6.51
N GLN A 29 8.98 14.46 -7.68
CA GLN A 29 9.94 14.17 -8.75
C GLN A 29 11.10 13.27 -8.27
N CYS A 30 10.79 12.04 -7.86
CA CYS A 30 11.80 11.10 -7.38
C CYS A 30 11.82 9.81 -8.21
N THR A 31 13.01 9.27 -8.45
CA THR A 31 13.21 7.92 -8.99
C THR A 31 13.92 7.06 -7.95
N ILE A 32 13.26 6.00 -7.51
CA ILE A 32 13.74 5.14 -6.42
C ILE A 32 13.76 3.70 -6.92
N ALA A 33 14.95 3.11 -6.92
CA ALA A 33 15.18 1.72 -7.27
C ALA A 33 15.97 1.07 -6.14
N THR A 34 15.36 0.18 -5.37
CA THR A 34 16.00 -0.38 -4.17
C THR A 34 15.64 -1.85 -3.99
N GLY A 35 16.14 -2.49 -2.92
CA GLY A 35 15.72 -3.82 -2.53
C GLY A 35 14.59 -3.84 -1.50
N ASP A 36 14.08 -2.68 -1.07
CA ASP A 36 13.00 -2.57 -0.08
C ASP A 36 11.98 -1.47 -0.46
N ASP A 37 11.22 -0.92 0.49
CA ASP A 37 10.16 0.05 0.25
C ASP A 37 10.73 1.34 -0.41
N CYS A 38 10.16 1.76 -1.55
CA CYS A 38 10.56 3.02 -2.18
C CYS A 38 10.23 4.21 -1.28
N ILE A 39 9.02 4.20 -0.73
CA ILE A 39 8.56 5.15 0.29
C ILE A 39 7.88 4.35 1.38
N LEU A 40 8.36 4.51 2.61
CA LEU A 40 7.82 3.90 3.82
C LEU A 40 7.27 4.99 4.74
N ILE A 41 5.99 4.90 5.08
CA ILE A 41 5.32 5.85 5.98
C ILE A 41 4.87 5.11 7.24
N VAL A 42 5.44 5.43 8.38
CA VAL A 42 5.14 4.77 9.66
C VAL A 42 4.47 5.73 10.67
N GLY A 43 4.18 5.22 11.87
CA GLY A 43 3.42 5.91 12.90
C GLY A 43 3.91 7.31 13.27
N GLY A 44 2.94 8.15 13.65
CA GLY A 44 3.11 9.56 13.98
C GLY A 44 3.22 10.48 12.76
N SER A 45 2.98 9.97 11.55
CA SER A 45 3.11 10.73 10.31
C SER A 45 1.78 11.36 9.89
N GLN A 46 1.80 12.64 9.51
CA GLN A 46 0.61 13.38 9.13
C GLN A 46 0.86 14.29 7.91
N ASP A 47 -0.16 14.47 7.05
CA ASP A 47 -0.15 15.41 5.92
C ASP A 47 1.07 15.18 5.02
N VAL A 48 1.18 13.95 4.51
CA VAL A 48 2.24 13.49 3.60
C VAL A 48 1.72 13.50 2.17
N HIS A 49 2.40 14.24 1.30
CA HIS A 49 2.10 14.32 -0.12
C HIS A 49 3.30 13.83 -0.93
N ALA A 50 3.12 12.79 -1.74
CA ALA A 50 4.14 12.32 -2.68
C ALA A 50 3.60 12.39 -4.11
N THR A 51 4.34 13.02 -5.02
CA THR A 51 3.92 13.12 -6.42
C THR A 51 5.05 13.01 -7.43
N ASN A 52 4.72 12.57 -8.65
CA ASN A 52 5.67 12.30 -9.73
C ASN A 52 6.78 11.33 -9.28
N ILE A 53 6.36 10.15 -8.81
CA ILE A 53 7.27 9.13 -8.28
C ILE A 53 7.45 7.99 -9.29
N THR A 54 8.68 7.66 -9.63
CA THR A 54 9.03 6.40 -10.29
C THR A 54 9.66 5.47 -9.28
N CYS A 55 9.06 4.31 -9.05
CA CYS A 55 9.48 3.34 -8.05
C CYS A 55 9.68 1.98 -8.71
N GLY A 56 10.86 1.39 -8.58
CA GLY A 56 11.10 0.07 -9.15
C GLY A 56 12.53 -0.18 -9.60
N PRO A 57 13.11 -1.35 -9.28
CA PRO A 57 12.58 -2.42 -8.42
C PRO A 57 12.48 -2.01 -6.93
N GLY A 58 11.88 -2.89 -6.09
CA GLY A 58 11.70 -2.68 -4.64
C GLY A 58 10.37 -3.22 -4.10
N HIS A 59 10.00 -2.86 -2.88
CA HIS A 59 8.76 -3.28 -2.22
C HIS A 59 7.55 -2.37 -2.47
N GLY A 60 7.70 -1.29 -3.25
CA GLY A 60 6.62 -0.38 -3.60
C GLY A 60 6.49 0.80 -2.63
N ILE A 61 5.27 1.31 -2.47
CA ILE A 61 4.95 2.41 -1.55
C ILE A 61 4.10 1.84 -0.41
N SER A 62 4.61 1.91 0.81
CA SER A 62 4.01 1.26 1.97
C SER A 62 3.65 2.25 3.08
N ILE A 63 2.48 2.05 3.66
CA ILE A 63 2.08 2.61 4.96
C ILE A 63 2.16 1.47 5.98
N GLY A 64 3.01 1.65 7.00
CA GLY A 64 3.28 0.67 8.05
C GLY A 64 4.66 0.02 7.95
N SER A 65 4.97 -1.01 8.72
CA SER A 65 4.02 -1.71 9.59
C SER A 65 3.61 -0.85 10.78
N LEU A 66 2.31 -0.83 11.07
CA LEU A 66 1.73 -0.03 12.15
C LEU A 66 1.27 -0.92 13.29
N GLY A 67 1.46 -0.51 14.53
CA GLY A 67 0.99 -1.19 15.73
C GLY A 67 1.88 -2.36 16.16
N ALA A 68 3.14 -2.38 15.73
CA ALA A 68 4.11 -3.40 16.12
C ALA A 68 4.21 -3.50 17.65
N GLU A 69 4.36 -4.72 18.18
CA GLU A 69 4.48 -4.95 19.63
C GLU A 69 3.30 -4.40 20.46
N GLY A 70 2.10 -4.29 19.87
CA GLY A 70 0.93 -3.74 20.54
C GLY A 70 0.92 -2.22 20.67
N SER A 71 1.82 -1.53 19.97
CA SER A 71 1.92 -0.07 20.01
C SER A 71 0.68 0.63 19.45
N THR A 72 0.54 1.90 19.80
CA THR A 72 -0.45 2.80 19.22
C THR A 72 0.20 3.63 18.12
N ASP A 73 -0.22 3.42 16.87
CA ASP A 73 0.29 4.17 15.72
C ASP A 73 -0.82 4.97 15.03
N GLN A 74 -0.46 6.17 14.60
CA GLN A 74 -1.36 7.10 13.93
C GLN A 74 -0.73 7.59 12.63
N VAL A 75 -1.44 7.37 11.52
CA VAL A 75 -1.13 7.95 10.20
C VAL A 75 -2.37 8.66 9.69
N LEU A 76 -2.22 9.92 9.30
CA LEU A 76 -3.33 10.79 8.89
C LEU A 76 -2.99 11.57 7.64
N GLY A 77 -3.87 11.58 6.63
CA GLY A 77 -3.72 12.50 5.51
C GLY A 77 -2.51 12.15 4.65
N VAL A 78 -2.59 11.03 3.93
CA VAL A 78 -1.53 10.63 2.98
C VAL A 78 -2.09 10.73 1.57
N THR A 79 -1.41 11.45 0.69
CA THR A 79 -1.73 11.49 -0.74
C THR A 79 -0.54 11.06 -1.56
N ILE A 80 -0.69 9.97 -2.30
CA ILE A 80 0.23 9.54 -3.34
C ILE A 80 -0.44 9.81 -4.69
N ASP A 81 0.11 10.73 -5.47
CA ASP A 81 -0.47 11.18 -6.74
C ASP A 81 0.54 11.07 -7.87
N THR A 82 0.18 10.45 -8.99
CA THR A 82 1.05 10.39 -10.17
C THR A 82 2.32 9.59 -9.87
N ALA A 83 2.15 8.27 -9.81
CA ALA A 83 3.25 7.33 -9.56
C ALA A 83 3.31 6.24 -10.63
N HIS A 84 4.53 5.79 -10.95
CA HIS A 84 4.76 4.65 -11.83
C HIS A 84 5.60 3.60 -11.09
N LEU A 85 4.98 2.45 -10.83
CA LEU A 85 5.61 1.31 -10.16
C LEU A 85 5.99 0.24 -11.18
N ILE A 86 7.24 -0.20 -11.17
CA ILE A 86 7.83 -1.06 -12.21
C ILE A 86 8.57 -2.23 -11.55
N GLY A 87 8.10 -3.46 -11.77
CA GLY A 87 8.80 -4.66 -11.30
C GLY A 87 8.97 -4.73 -9.77
N THR A 88 8.10 -4.06 -9.01
CA THR A 88 8.10 -4.09 -7.55
C THR A 88 7.32 -5.28 -7.01
N SER A 89 7.65 -5.75 -5.80
CA SER A 89 6.90 -6.83 -5.16
C SER A 89 5.51 -6.39 -4.68
N ASN A 90 5.33 -5.11 -4.36
CA ASN A 90 4.02 -4.52 -4.10
C ASN A 90 3.85 -3.20 -4.86
N GLY A 91 2.60 -2.82 -5.09
CA GLY A 91 2.28 -1.50 -5.60
C GLY A 91 2.11 -0.52 -4.45
N VAL A 92 0.86 -0.30 -4.05
CA VAL A 92 0.50 0.49 -2.86
C VAL A 92 0.00 -0.45 -1.76
N ARG A 93 0.59 -0.33 -0.57
CA ARG A 93 0.38 -1.29 0.53
C ARG A 93 0.10 -0.58 1.84
N ILE A 94 -0.89 -1.07 2.59
CA ILE A 94 -1.10 -0.74 4.01
C ILE A 94 -0.93 -2.03 4.81
N LYS A 95 -0.02 -2.04 5.80
CA LYS A 95 0.25 -3.21 6.65
C LYS A 95 0.14 -2.84 8.13
N THR A 96 -0.69 -3.56 8.89
CA THR A 96 -0.86 -3.33 10.34
C THR A 96 -0.77 -4.64 11.11
N TRP A 97 -0.12 -4.58 12.27
CA TRP A 97 0.05 -5.71 13.17
C TRP A 97 -1.22 -5.97 13.97
N GLN A 98 -1.54 -7.24 14.13
CA GLN A 98 -2.52 -7.66 15.12
C GLN A 98 -2.00 -7.33 16.54
N GLY A 99 -2.89 -6.89 17.42
CA GLY A 99 -2.57 -6.43 18.76
C GLY A 99 -2.36 -4.91 18.85
N GLY A 100 -1.97 -4.28 17.76
CA GLY A 100 -1.79 -2.83 17.67
C GLY A 100 -3.07 -2.03 17.88
N SER A 101 -2.92 -0.71 18.01
CA SER A 101 -4.03 0.23 18.18
C SER A 101 -3.76 1.56 17.47
N GLY A 102 -4.77 2.44 17.37
CA GLY A 102 -4.66 3.72 16.67
C GLY A 102 -5.34 3.69 15.30
N TYR A 103 -4.85 4.45 14.32
CA TYR A 103 -5.51 4.59 13.03
C TYR A 103 -4.56 4.87 11.86
N ALA A 104 -4.95 4.41 10.67
CA ALA A 104 -4.45 4.86 9.38
C ALA A 104 -5.66 5.37 8.58
N LYS A 105 -5.81 6.70 8.46
CA LYS A 105 -7.04 7.30 7.93
C LYS A 105 -6.81 8.46 6.97
N ASN A 106 -7.79 8.66 6.08
CA ASN A 106 -7.78 9.70 5.04
C ASN A 106 -6.56 9.55 4.14
N ILE A 107 -6.53 8.44 3.39
CA ILE A 107 -5.42 8.06 2.51
C ILE A 107 -5.93 8.04 1.08
N LEU A 108 -5.20 8.67 0.17
CA LEU A 108 -5.53 8.76 -1.25
C LEU A 108 -4.36 8.28 -2.10
N PHE A 109 -4.58 7.19 -2.83
CA PHE A 109 -3.70 6.72 -3.89
C PHE A 109 -4.36 7.04 -5.22
N LYS A 110 -3.76 7.93 -6.02
CA LYS A 110 -4.35 8.32 -7.30
C LYS A 110 -3.38 8.47 -8.46
N ASN A 111 -3.90 8.26 -9.68
CA ASN A 111 -3.13 8.38 -10.92
C ASN A 111 -1.89 7.48 -10.92
N ILE A 112 -2.08 6.19 -10.65
CA ILE A 112 -0.97 5.24 -10.49
C ILE A 112 -0.92 4.28 -11.66
N LYS A 113 0.25 4.21 -12.32
CA LYS A 113 0.55 3.20 -13.33
C LYS A 113 1.37 2.08 -12.73
N MET A 114 1.02 0.84 -13.02
CA MET A 114 1.75 -0.34 -12.56
C MET A 114 2.23 -1.18 -13.75
N SER A 115 3.46 -1.66 -13.69
CA SER A 115 4.07 -2.45 -14.77
C SER A 115 4.76 -3.66 -14.17
N ASN A 116 4.14 -4.82 -14.33
CA ASN A 116 4.63 -6.09 -13.81
C ASN A 116 4.88 -6.04 -12.29
N VAL A 117 3.91 -5.53 -11.54
CA VAL A 117 3.97 -5.43 -10.08
C VAL A 117 3.36 -6.68 -9.47
N GLU A 118 4.05 -7.36 -8.55
CA GLU A 118 3.59 -8.67 -8.06
C GLU A 118 2.30 -8.60 -7.26
N ASN A 119 2.19 -7.66 -6.32
CA ASN A 119 0.98 -7.43 -5.51
C ASN A 119 0.54 -5.95 -5.60
N PRO A 120 -0.25 -5.57 -6.63
CA PRO A 120 -0.55 -4.18 -6.95
C PRO A 120 -1.18 -3.35 -5.82
N ILE A 121 -2.29 -3.82 -5.22
CA ILE A 121 -3.03 -3.06 -4.20
C ILE A 121 -3.27 -3.96 -2.99
N ILE A 122 -2.75 -3.58 -1.82
CA ILE A 122 -2.83 -4.41 -0.60
C ILE A 122 -3.28 -3.58 0.61
N ILE A 123 -4.21 -4.16 1.37
CA ILE A 123 -4.41 -3.83 2.79
C ILE A 123 -4.31 -5.15 3.56
N ASP A 124 -3.35 -5.25 4.47
CA ASP A 124 -3.17 -6.40 5.34
C ASP A 124 -3.17 -5.95 6.81
N GLN A 125 -4.31 -6.12 7.49
CA GLN A 125 -4.43 -5.87 8.93
C GLN A 125 -4.12 -7.11 9.78
N ASN A 126 -3.78 -8.23 9.14
CA ASN A 126 -3.37 -9.46 9.79
C ASN A 126 -1.85 -9.69 9.60
N TYR A 127 -1.09 -8.61 9.41
CA TYR A 127 0.34 -8.69 9.14
C TYR A 127 1.07 -9.39 10.29
N CYS A 128 1.97 -10.28 9.92
CA CYS A 128 2.71 -11.15 10.81
C CYS A 128 4.03 -11.51 10.12
N ASP A 129 5.16 -11.31 10.79
CA ASP A 129 6.51 -11.63 10.28
C ASP A 129 6.91 -13.09 10.50
N SER A 130 5.93 -13.97 10.70
CA SER A 130 6.15 -15.40 10.95
C SER A 130 5.67 -16.25 9.78
N THR A 131 6.35 -17.38 9.57
CA THR A 131 5.94 -18.40 8.60
C THR A 131 4.63 -19.11 9.00
N LYS A 132 4.20 -18.96 10.26
CA LYS A 132 2.91 -19.44 10.75
C LYS A 132 1.96 -18.26 10.94
N PRO A 133 0.66 -18.39 10.60
CA PRO A 133 -0.31 -17.35 10.88
C PRO A 133 -0.31 -16.97 12.37
N CYS A 134 -0.16 -15.68 12.66
CA CYS A 134 -0.27 -15.16 14.02
C CYS A 134 -1.67 -15.45 14.58
N ALA A 135 -1.74 -15.75 15.88
CA ALA A 135 -3.02 -15.94 16.56
C ALA A 135 -3.88 -14.67 16.40
N GLN A 136 -5.13 -14.82 15.95
CA GLN A 136 -6.05 -13.68 15.79
C GLN A 136 -6.18 -12.92 17.11
N GLN A 137 -5.81 -11.64 17.08
CA GLN A 137 -5.93 -10.76 18.24
C GLN A 137 -7.16 -9.87 18.11
N LYS A 138 -7.63 -9.36 19.25
CA LYS A 138 -8.88 -8.59 19.30
C LYS A 138 -8.71 -7.14 18.83
N SER A 139 -7.49 -6.61 18.79
CA SER A 139 -7.16 -5.25 18.35
C SER A 139 -6.25 -5.25 17.11
N THR A 140 -6.31 -4.17 16.34
CA THR A 140 -5.33 -3.77 15.32
C THR A 140 -5.53 -2.27 15.07
N VAL A 141 -4.61 -1.63 14.33
CA VAL A 141 -4.78 -0.25 13.86
C VAL A 141 -6.00 -0.18 12.94
N GLN A 142 -6.93 0.75 13.21
CA GLN A 142 -8.11 0.94 12.36
C GLN A 142 -7.72 1.58 11.02
N VAL A 143 -7.98 0.89 9.91
CA VAL A 143 -7.85 1.46 8.57
C VAL A 143 -9.20 2.02 8.12
N SER A 144 -9.25 3.30 7.76
CA SER A 144 -10.50 3.92 7.30
C SER A 144 -10.31 5.04 6.28
N ASN A 145 -11.32 5.31 5.46
CA ASN A 145 -11.34 6.37 4.46
C ASN A 145 -10.10 6.31 3.54
N VAL A 146 -9.94 5.17 2.85
CA VAL A 146 -8.87 4.94 1.89
C VAL A 146 -9.47 4.93 0.49
N GLN A 147 -9.00 5.83 -0.37
CA GLN A 147 -9.44 5.91 -1.76
C GLN A 147 -8.30 5.51 -2.70
N TYR A 148 -8.61 4.57 -3.58
CA TYR A 148 -7.80 4.21 -4.73
C TYR A 148 -8.51 4.73 -5.97
N ASN A 149 -7.87 5.62 -6.73
CA ASN A 149 -8.50 6.32 -7.85
C ASN A 149 -7.59 6.30 -9.09
N ASN A 150 -8.10 5.86 -10.24
CA ASN A 150 -7.37 5.87 -11.50
C ASN A 150 -6.02 5.12 -11.38
N ILE A 151 -6.12 3.82 -11.09
CA ILE A 151 -4.97 2.91 -10.98
C ILE A 151 -5.04 1.89 -12.11
N MET A 152 -4.02 1.87 -12.98
CA MET A 152 -4.03 1.03 -14.17
C MET A 152 -2.71 0.30 -14.40
N GLY A 153 -2.75 -0.86 -15.07
CA GLY A 153 -1.55 -1.58 -15.46
C GLY A 153 -1.61 -3.09 -15.32
N THR A 154 -0.45 -3.70 -15.03
CA THR A 154 -0.30 -5.16 -15.01
C THR A 154 0.20 -5.71 -13.67
N SER A 155 -0.46 -6.76 -13.20
CA SER A 155 -0.03 -7.60 -12.06
C SER A 155 0.87 -8.72 -12.54
N ALA A 156 2.01 -8.96 -11.87
CA ALA A 156 2.84 -10.14 -12.13
C ALA A 156 2.24 -11.41 -11.53
N SER A 157 1.37 -11.29 -10.53
CA SER A 157 0.67 -12.41 -9.89
C SER A 157 -0.79 -12.51 -10.35
N ASN A 158 -1.51 -13.51 -9.81
CA ASN A 158 -2.94 -13.67 -10.08
C ASN A 158 -3.80 -12.65 -9.33
N PHE A 159 -3.36 -12.13 -8.18
CA PHE A 159 -4.14 -11.21 -7.37
C PHE A 159 -3.67 -9.77 -7.62
N ALA A 160 -4.55 -8.92 -8.11
CA ALA A 160 -4.28 -7.49 -8.27
C ALA A 160 -4.69 -6.70 -7.03
N ILE A 161 -5.78 -7.11 -6.36
CA ILE A 161 -6.26 -6.44 -5.15
C ILE A 161 -6.41 -7.48 -4.05
N ASN A 162 -5.83 -7.20 -2.89
CA ASN A 162 -5.94 -8.04 -1.71
C ASN A 162 -6.22 -7.18 -0.47
N PHE A 163 -7.46 -7.19 0.02
CA PHE A 163 -7.82 -6.58 1.29
C PHE A 163 -8.14 -7.67 2.31
N ASN A 164 -7.16 -7.94 3.17
CA ASN A 164 -7.25 -8.86 4.28
C ASN A 164 -7.39 -8.06 5.58
N CYS A 165 -8.60 -7.55 5.84
CA CYS A 165 -8.89 -6.71 6.99
C CYS A 165 -9.27 -7.55 8.23
N SER A 166 -9.10 -6.97 9.41
CA SER A 166 -9.40 -7.64 10.67
C SER A 166 -10.90 -7.86 10.82
N LYS A 167 -11.29 -9.01 11.38
CA LYS A 167 -12.70 -9.31 11.71
C LYS A 167 -13.23 -8.41 12.84
N SER A 168 -12.38 -8.02 13.80
CA SER A 168 -12.78 -7.16 14.92
C SER A 168 -12.65 -5.68 14.62
N PHE A 169 -11.81 -5.29 13.65
CA PHE A 169 -11.60 -3.91 13.21
C PHE A 169 -11.64 -3.85 11.68
N PRO A 170 -12.82 -4.09 11.06
CA PRO A 170 -12.97 -4.12 9.62
C PRO A 170 -12.55 -2.80 8.98
N CYS A 171 -11.97 -2.86 7.78
CA CYS A 171 -11.66 -1.67 7.02
C CYS A 171 -12.96 -0.95 6.62
N SER A 172 -13.02 0.37 6.80
CA SER A 172 -14.24 1.16 6.56
C SER A 172 -14.00 2.30 5.57
N GLY A 173 -15.00 2.63 4.76
CA GLY A 173 -14.89 3.73 3.79
C GLY A 173 -13.78 3.50 2.74
N ILE A 174 -13.62 2.25 2.28
CA ILE A 174 -12.66 1.94 1.22
C ILE A 174 -13.33 2.21 -0.13
N ILE A 175 -12.76 3.10 -0.93
CA ILE A 175 -13.28 3.47 -2.24
C ILE A 175 -12.34 2.95 -3.33
N LEU A 176 -12.87 2.15 -4.24
CA LEU A 176 -12.20 1.77 -5.48
C LEU A 176 -12.84 2.54 -6.63
N GLN A 177 -12.05 3.35 -7.32
CA GLN A 177 -12.50 4.15 -8.43
C GLN A 177 -11.55 4.03 -9.62
N ASP A 178 -12.09 3.74 -10.80
CA ASP A 178 -11.35 3.71 -12.06
C ASP A 178 -10.07 2.83 -11.97
N ILE A 179 -10.20 1.64 -11.37
CA ILE A 179 -9.15 0.61 -11.28
C ILE A 179 -9.16 -0.34 -12.50
N ASN A 180 -8.09 -0.35 -13.28
CA ASN A 180 -7.92 -1.23 -14.45
C ASN A 180 -6.61 -2.02 -14.38
N LEU A 181 -6.61 -3.15 -13.67
CA LEU A 181 -5.44 -4.00 -13.47
C LEU A 181 -5.67 -5.38 -14.10
N ILE A 182 -4.82 -5.77 -15.04
CA ILE A 182 -4.86 -7.08 -15.71
C ILE A 182 -3.65 -7.92 -15.34
N LYS A 183 -3.67 -9.23 -15.63
CA LYS A 183 -2.49 -10.07 -15.44
C LYS A 183 -1.44 -9.76 -16.51
N ASN A 184 -0.17 -9.73 -16.13
CA ASN A 184 0.94 -9.58 -17.05
C ASN A 184 0.99 -10.78 -18.01
N GLY A 185 1.22 -10.53 -19.30
CA GLY A 185 1.09 -11.55 -20.34
C GLY A 185 -0.34 -11.82 -20.81
N GLY A 186 -1.34 -11.09 -20.28
CA GLY A 186 -2.74 -11.18 -20.68
C GLY A 186 -3.61 -11.99 -19.73
N GLY A 187 -4.91 -11.75 -19.79
CA GLY A 187 -5.93 -12.40 -18.95
C GLY A 187 -6.34 -11.57 -17.73
N SER A 188 -7.32 -12.11 -16.98
CA SER A 188 -7.92 -11.43 -15.84
C SER A 188 -7.06 -11.56 -14.58
N ALA A 189 -6.87 -10.45 -13.88
CA ALA A 189 -6.40 -10.47 -12.50
C ALA A 189 -7.59 -10.66 -11.52
N LYS A 190 -7.29 -11.13 -10.32
CA LYS A 190 -8.26 -11.46 -9.27
C LYS A 190 -8.23 -10.45 -8.12
N SER A 191 -9.33 -10.40 -7.38
CA SER A 191 -9.45 -9.65 -6.14
C SER A 191 -9.76 -10.59 -4.98
N PHE A 192 -9.26 -10.28 -3.79
CA PHE A 192 -9.64 -10.91 -2.53
C PHE A 192 -10.05 -9.85 -1.52
N PHE A 193 -11.19 -10.07 -0.85
CA PHE A 193 -11.72 -9.14 0.15
C PHE A 193 -12.22 -9.90 1.39
N ALA A 194 -11.66 -9.60 2.55
CA ALA A 194 -12.10 -10.08 3.85
C ALA A 194 -12.29 -8.88 4.80
N ASN A 195 -13.48 -8.75 5.38
CA ASN A 195 -13.84 -7.71 6.36
C ASN A 195 -13.56 -6.26 5.88
N ALA A 196 -13.74 -6.00 4.59
CA ALA A 196 -13.55 -4.67 3.99
C ALA A 196 -14.89 -4.12 3.48
N MET A 197 -15.29 -2.94 3.97
CA MET A 197 -16.49 -2.23 3.51
C MET A 197 -16.13 -1.33 2.33
N LEU A 198 -16.52 -1.79 1.13
CA LEU A 198 -16.09 -1.24 -0.15
C LEU A 198 -17.21 -0.43 -0.83
N THR A 199 -16.83 0.64 -1.52
CA THR A 199 -17.66 1.36 -2.48
C THR A 199 -16.92 1.45 -3.81
N ASN A 200 -17.56 1.02 -4.90
CA ASN A 200 -16.98 1.04 -6.23
C ASN A 200 -17.61 2.17 -7.07
N ILE A 201 -16.79 2.98 -7.75
CA ILE A 201 -17.21 4.14 -8.54
C ILE A 201 -16.41 4.19 -9.84
N GLY A 202 -16.97 3.96 -11.02
CA GLY A 202 -16.18 4.03 -12.27
C GLY A 202 -15.06 2.98 -12.36
N THR A 203 -14.59 2.63 -13.56
CA THR A 203 -14.24 1.24 -13.91
C THR A 203 -13.24 0.53 -12.98
N VAL A 204 -13.69 -0.45 -12.19
CA VAL A 204 -12.90 -1.37 -11.33
C VAL A 204 -12.89 -2.78 -11.95
N ILE A 205 -11.74 -3.36 -12.38
CA ILE A 205 -11.71 -4.78 -12.85
C ILE A 205 -10.50 -5.56 -12.31
N PRO A 206 -10.68 -6.22 -11.16
CA PRO A 206 -10.23 -7.61 -10.98
C PRO A 206 -11.30 -8.53 -10.33
N THR A 207 -11.46 -9.79 -10.76
CA THR A 207 -12.60 -10.69 -10.39
C THR A 207 -12.22 -12.18 -10.24
N THR A 208 -12.91 -13.08 -9.51
CA THR A 208 -13.97 -12.94 -8.47
C THR A 208 -13.48 -13.37 -7.08
N SER A 209 -14.19 -12.78 -6.12
CA SER A 209 -14.24 -12.97 -4.65
C SER A 209 -14.10 -14.41 -4.15
#